data_AF-A0A0K2RJK1-F1
#
_entry.id   AF-A0A0K2RJK1-F1
#
_cell.length_a   1.000
_cell.length_b   1.000
_cell.length_c   1.000
_cell.angle_alpha   90.00
_cell.angle_beta   90.00
_cell.angle_gamma   90.00
#
_symmetry.space_group_name_H-M   'P 1'
#
loop_
_entity.id
_entity.type
_entity.pdbx_description
1 polymer ?
#
loop_
_entity_poly.entity_id
_entity_poly.type
_entity_poly.pdbx_seq_one_letter_code
_entity_poly.pdbx_strand_id
1 'polypeptide(L)' 'MDELINKIHVGSTDEQTAAAKELNKYIVEQAWFAPWYRPQSSFVTDAKTKVEVQTGNAYPFIWSFSPAS' A
#
# COMPACT_ATOMS: atom_id res chain seq x y z
N MET A 1 -5.70 15.08 13.74
CA MET A 1 -4.80 14.45 12.73
C MET A 1 -3.53 13.94 13.39
N ASP A 2 -2.77 14.81 14.08
CA ASP A 2 -1.49 14.42 14.72
C ASP A 2 -1.62 13.29 15.74
N GLU A 3 -2.70 13.26 16.52
CA GLU A 3 -2.97 12.16 17.45
C GLU A 3 -3.21 10.82 16.74
N LEU A 4 -3.95 10.82 15.63
CA LEU A 4 -4.17 9.63 14.81
C LEU A 4 -2.86 9.15 14.19
N ILE A 5 -2.03 10.08 13.70
CA ILE A 5 -0.69 9.77 13.17
C ILE A 5 0.17 9.12 14.25
N ASN A 6 0.16 9.67 15.47
CA ASN A 6 0.91 9.08 16.58
C ASN A 6 0.39 7.70 16.96
N LYS A 7 -0.93 7.49 17.03
CA LYS A 7 -1.54 6.17 17.29
C LYS A 7 -1.18 5.13 16.23
N ILE A 8 -1.11 5.53 14.95
CA ILE A 8 -0.62 4.68 13.87
C ILE A 8 0.86 4.32 14.07
N HIS A 9 1.66 5.22 14.63
CA HIS A 9 3.09 4.98 14.83
C HIS A 9 3.40 4.07 16.03
N VAL A 10 2.70 4.24 17.16
CA VAL A 10 3.09 3.59 18.44
C VAL A 10 2.03 2.68 19.07
N GLY A 11 0.79 2.65 18.54
CA GLY A 11 -0.30 1.85 19.11
C GLY A 11 -0.13 0.35 18.91
N SER A 12 -1.02 -0.44 19.51
CA SER A 12 -1.19 -1.86 19.14
C SER A 12 -1.69 -2.02 17.71
N THR A 13 -1.55 -3.21 17.10
CA THR A 13 -2.00 -3.47 15.72
C THR A 13 -3.46 -3.07 15.47
N ASP A 14 -4.34 -3.32 16.44
CA ASP A 14 -5.76 -2.97 16.35
C ASP A 14 -5.97 -1.46 16.41
N GLU A 15 -5.28 -0.76 17.31
CA GLU A 15 -5.32 0.70 17.42
C GLU A 15 -4.75 1.37 16.17
N GLN A 16 -3.63 0.86 15.64
CA GLN A 16 -3.04 1.33 14.39
C GLN A 16 -4.04 1.19 13.24
N THR A 17 -4.70 0.04 13.14
CA THR A 17 -5.68 -0.24 12.09
C THR A 17 -6.91 0.67 12.20
N ALA A 18 -7.42 0.87 13.42
CA ALA A 18 -8.56 1.76 13.66
C ALA A 18 -8.21 3.21 13.33
N ALA A 19 -7.08 3.71 13.83
CA ALA A 19 -6.61 5.07 13.60
C ALA A 19 -6.32 5.33 12.10
N ALA A 20 -5.74 4.36 11.39
CA ALA A 20 -5.50 4.47 9.95
C ALA A 20 -6.81 4.56 9.13
N LYS A 21 -7.85 3.82 9.52
CA LYS A 21 -9.18 3.92 8.88
C LYS A 21 -9.83 5.27 9.14
N GLU A 22 -9.76 5.76 10.38
CA GLU A 22 -10.32 7.06 10.76
C GLU A 22 -9.62 8.20 10.03
N LEU A 23 -8.29 8.19 9.98
CA LEU A 23 -7.52 9.19 9.24
C LEU A 23 -7.84 9.17 7.74
N ASN A 24 -7.94 7.98 7.13
CA ASN A 24 -8.32 7.85 5.72
C ASN A 24 -9.72 8.43 5.45
N LYS A 25 -10.69 8.20 6.34
CA LYS A 25 -12.03 8.79 6.21
C LYS A 25 -11.94 10.31 6.22
N TYR A 26 -11.23 10.88 7.19
CA TYR A 26 -11.08 12.32 7.33
C TYR A 26 -10.46 12.98 6.09
N ILE A 27 -9.36 12.44 5.53
CA ILE A 27 -8.70 13.05 4.35
C ILE A 27 -9.56 12.98 3.08
N VAL A 28 -10.43 11.97 2.97
CA VAL A 28 -11.40 11.86 1.86
C VAL A 28 -12.54 12.87 2.05
N GLU A 29 -13.11 12.96 3.25
CA GLU A 29 -14.19 13.91 3.57
C GLU A 29 -13.76 15.38 3.41
N GLN A 30 -12.50 15.69 3.74
CA GLN A 30 -11.94 17.03 3.54
C GLN A 30 -11.47 17.28 2.10
N ALA A 31 -11.60 16.30 1.20
CA ALA A 31 -11.14 16.36 -0.19
C ALA A 31 -9.62 16.61 -0.36
N TRP A 32 -8.82 16.24 0.64
CA TRP A 32 -7.35 16.26 0.53
C TRP A 32 -6.84 15.08 -0.31
N PHE A 33 -7.61 13.99 -0.35
CA PHE A 33 -7.35 12.83 -1.20
C PHE A 33 -8.68 12.28 -1.75
N ALA A 34 -8.88 12.35 -3.06
CA ALA A 34 -10.10 11.90 -3.74
C ALA A 34 -9.81 10.70 -4.66
N PRO A 35 -9.86 9.45 -4.16
CA PRO A 35 -9.53 8.28 -4.96
C PRO A 35 -10.63 7.96 -5.97
N TRP A 36 -10.29 7.95 -7.26
CA TRP A 36 -11.21 7.59 -8.33
C TRP A 36 -11.09 6.11 -8.71
N TYR A 37 -9.85 5.64 -8.81
CA TYR A 37 -9.52 4.25 -9.07
C TYR A 37 -8.13 3.95 -8.52
N ARG A 38 -7.83 2.66 -8.32
CA ARG A 38 -6.48 2.19 -8.02
C ARG A 38 -5.96 1.43 -9.26
N PRO A 39 -4.87 1.87 -9.90
CA PRO A 39 -4.27 1.12 -11.00
C PRO A 39 -3.86 -0.28 -10.54
N GLN A 40 -4.21 -1.29 -11.32
CA GLN A 40 -3.62 -2.62 -11.15
C GLN A 40 -2.21 -2.59 -11.74
N SER A 41 -1.20 -2.92 -10.94
CA SER A 41 0.15 -3.13 -11.44
C SER A 41 0.28 -4.57 -11.93
N SER A 42 0.67 -4.76 -13.18
CA SER A 42 0.86 -6.08 -13.77
C SER A 42 2.17 -6.08 -14.52
N PHE A 43 3.01 -7.09 -14.23
CA PHE A 43 4.32 -7.24 -14.84
C PHE A 43 4.40 -8.62 -15.49
N VAL A 44 4.73 -8.64 -16.78
CA VAL A 44 4.74 -9.88 -17.57
C VAL A 44 6.12 -10.51 -17.50
N THR A 45 6.15 -11.80 -17.22
CA THR A 45 7.36 -12.63 -17.20
C THR A 45 7.17 -13.88 -18.05
N ASP A 46 8.27 -14.59 -18.33
CA ASP A 46 8.17 -15.93 -18.92
C ASP A 46 7.65 -16.96 -17.91
N ALA A 47 7.37 -18.18 -18.38
CA ALA A 47 6.83 -19.25 -17.54
C ALA A 47 7.80 -19.77 -16.45
N LYS A 48 9.09 -19.40 -16.49
CA LYS A 48 10.13 -19.84 -15.56
C LYS A 48 10.48 -18.79 -14.52
N THR A 49 9.94 -17.58 -14.65
CA THR A 49 10.30 -16.42 -13.85
C THR A 49 9.09 -15.94 -13.07
N LYS A 50 9.22 -15.94 -11.75
CA LYS A 50 8.26 -15.34 -10.83
C LYS A 50 8.71 -13.91 -10.51
N VAL A 51 7.75 -13.00 -10.37
CA VAL A 51 7.98 -11.63 -9.92
C VAL A 51 6.97 -11.23 -8.86
N GLU A 52 7.46 -10.62 -7.78
CA GLU A 52 6.63 -9.96 -6.78
C GLU A 52 6.58 -8.46 -7.09
N VAL A 53 5.39 -7.91 -7.36
CA VAL A 53 5.21 -6.50 -7.71
C VAL A 53 4.91 -5.68 -6.45
N GLN A 54 5.68 -4.61 -6.21
CA GLN A 54 5.48 -3.75 -5.04
C GLN A 54 4.50 -2.60 -5.30
N THR A 55 3.77 -2.21 -4.26
CA THR A 55 3.01 -0.95 -4.29
C THR A 55 3.97 0.23 -4.33
N GLY A 56 3.66 1.25 -5.13
CA GLY A 56 4.43 2.50 -5.19
C GLY A 56 5.59 2.49 -6.20
N ASN A 57 5.89 1.35 -6.83
CA ASN A 57 6.85 1.28 -7.93
C ASN A 57 6.21 0.66 -9.17
N ALA A 58 6.36 1.31 -10.32
CA ALA A 58 5.84 0.81 -11.59
C ALA A 58 6.65 -0.38 -12.12
N TYR A 59 7.94 -0.42 -11.78
CA TYR A 59 8.86 -1.50 -12.13
C TYR A 59 9.21 -2.31 -10.88
N PRO A 60 9.11 -3.64 -10.91
CA PRO A 60 9.55 -4.47 -9.80
C PRO A 60 11.04 -4.28 -9.51
N PHE A 61 11.41 -4.35 -8.24
CA PHE A 61 12.83 -4.32 -7.88
C PHE A 61 13.57 -5.55 -8.40
N ILE A 62 14.86 -5.40 -8.67
CA ILE A 62 15.70 -6.49 -9.21
C ILE A 62 15.70 -7.72 -8.30
N TRP A 63 15.67 -7.55 -6.97
CA TRP A 63 15.63 -8.65 -6.01
C TRP A 63 14.25 -9.32 -5.86
N SER A 64 13.25 -8.87 -6.62
CA SER A 64 11.88 -9.39 -6.57
C SER A 64 11.60 -10.46 -7.62
N PHE A 65 12.62 -10.78 -8.42
CA PHE A 65 12.59 -11.84 -9.42
C PHE A 65 13.18 -13.12 -8.83
N SER A 66 12.50 -14.24 -9.03
CA SER A 66 12.99 -15.58 -8.65
C SER A 66 12.57 -16.63 -9.68
N PRO A 67 13.21 -17.82 -9.70
CA PRO A 67 12.68 -18.95 -10.45
C PRO A 67 11.25 -19.29 -10.00
N ALA A 68 10.41 -19.75 -10.93
CA ALA A 68 9.03 -20.13 -10.64
C ALA A 68 8.89 -21.44 -9.83
N SER A 69 9.99 -22.20 -9.70
CA SER A 69 10.11 -23.45 -8.93
C SER A 69 11.57 -23.82 -8.70
#